data_AF-A0AAN9C482-F1
#
_entry.id   AF-A0AAN9C482-F1
#
_cell.length_a   1.000
_cell.length_b   1.000
_cell.length_c   1.000
_cell.angle_alpha   90.00
_cell.angle_beta   90.00
_cell.angle_gamma   90.00
#
_symmetry.space_group_name_H-M   'P 1'
#
loop_
_entity.id
_entity.type
_entity.pdbx_description
1 polymer ?
#
loop_
_entity_poly.entity_id
_entity_poly.type
_entity_poly.pdbx_seq_one_letter_code
_entity_poly.pdbx_strand_id
1 'polypeptide(L)'
;MRVLSALFLMCVFTGSGSGDSNITETAVETAVETPAETAAETAVKTPVETPVETPAKTPAKTPVKTTVETPVETPAKTPVETPVETPVETPVETPVKTTVETPVETPVETPVETPVETPVETAVKTPVETPVKTPVETPSETPSETPVETPVETPSETPVETPGKTLMKSSFHLYAAGSVFEETCALVPFRSESLQRCGYNTSLPLVLIIHGWTMNGLMEQWIFNLASALKVRLQQVNVLISDWRILALRPYPIAAKNSRQVGRDVAALLRWLEEAGHLSLDRVHLIGYSLGAHVAGFAGSHFRGRRKVGRITGLDPAGPHFEGLPAFDRLSPDDAQFVDAIHTFTKSSFMPGVGIKQSVAHVDFYPNGGTFQPGCKMLDIYSNVFQYGLQGVPKTIKCAHERAVKLFTDSLVNTSQPIIGYRCRDDSTFNKGLCLDCKQMRCNTLGYDVRHERAGRNARGLYLKSGPEAPYRVFHYQIRVQLTDLMEPVEISLLVSLIGTRGLTRDLPVTLYQDSSSPKAFTSLAAVAADLGHLTSIRLVWKGELVWSNWMRRVRNIMSWNGPDQDRELSVWRIRIKSGESQEKMWFCGVSAKVTLLKASEEQEFRRCRSSSTASAQRTETDMKTHSHSTQSFY
;
A
#
# COMPACT_ATOMS: atom_id res chain seq x y z
N MET A 1 5.40 -13.59 -37.87
CA MET A 1 4.27 -12.63 -37.81
C MET A 1 3.10 -13.13 -38.68
N ARG A 2 2.45 -14.25 -38.32
CA ARG A 2 1.28 -14.83 -39.03
C ARG A 2 0.35 -15.58 -38.06
N VAL A 3 -0.49 -14.83 -37.34
CA VAL A 3 -1.60 -15.36 -36.51
C VAL A 3 -2.80 -14.40 -36.54
N LEU A 4 -2.55 -13.09 -36.63
CA LEU A 4 -3.58 -12.04 -36.61
C LEU A 4 -4.53 -11.99 -37.83
N SER A 5 -4.29 -12.75 -38.91
CA SER A 5 -5.15 -12.75 -40.11
C SER A 5 -6.42 -13.60 -40.00
N ALA A 6 -6.56 -14.44 -38.97
CA ALA A 6 -7.70 -15.36 -38.83
C ALA A 6 -8.97 -14.74 -38.21
N LEU A 7 -8.90 -13.49 -37.73
CA LEU A 7 -9.95 -12.86 -36.91
C LEU A 7 -10.76 -11.77 -37.64
N PHE A 8 -10.55 -11.57 -38.94
CA PHE A 8 -11.12 -10.44 -39.70
C PHE A 8 -12.14 -10.82 -40.79
N LEU A 9 -12.56 -12.10 -40.87
CA LEU A 9 -13.33 -12.64 -42.00
C LEU A 9 -14.72 -13.22 -41.64
N MET A 10 -15.34 -12.77 -40.54
CA MET A 10 -16.71 -13.21 -40.15
C MET A 10 -17.67 -12.10 -39.67
N CYS A 11 -17.39 -10.83 -39.98
CA CYS A 11 -18.30 -9.70 -39.69
C CYS A 11 -18.74 -8.89 -40.92
N VAL A 12 -18.52 -9.39 -42.14
CA VAL A 12 -18.90 -8.68 -43.38
C VAL A 12 -19.57 -9.62 -44.39
N PHE A 13 -20.75 -10.15 -44.04
CA PHE A 13 -21.72 -10.71 -44.99
C PHE A 13 -23.15 -10.78 -44.41
N THR A 14 -23.85 -9.64 -44.42
CA THR A 14 -25.31 -9.51 -44.66
C THR A 14 -25.69 -8.03 -44.57
N GLY A 15 -26.17 -7.42 -45.66
CA GLY A 15 -26.50 -5.99 -45.66
C GLY A 15 -27.07 -5.48 -46.98
N SER A 16 -28.39 -5.53 -47.11
CA SER A 16 -29.28 -4.65 -47.89
C SER A 16 -30.71 -5.13 -47.56
N GLY A 17 -31.61 -4.29 -47.04
CA GLY A 17 -32.44 -3.37 -47.84
C GLY A 17 -33.81 -4.05 -48.10
N SER A 18 -34.97 -3.40 -48.09
CA SER A 18 -35.34 -1.99 -47.85
C SER A 18 -36.71 -1.97 -47.16
N GLY A 19 -37.09 -0.88 -46.49
CA GLY A 19 -38.39 -0.81 -45.79
C GLY A 19 -39.55 -0.38 -46.69
N ASP A 20 -40.79 -0.67 -46.26
CA ASP A 20 -41.80 0.38 -46.12
C ASP A 20 -42.96 0.00 -45.16
N SER A 21 -43.74 1.02 -44.79
CA SER A 21 -44.86 1.14 -43.83
C SER A 21 -45.78 -0.05 -43.42
N ASN A 22 -46.25 0.06 -42.15
CA ASN A 22 -47.60 -0.28 -41.63
C ASN A 22 -48.00 -1.73 -41.20
N ILE A 23 -49.10 -1.74 -40.41
CA ILE A 23 -50.04 -2.84 -40.07
C ILE A 23 -49.85 -3.55 -38.69
N THR A 24 -50.49 -2.92 -37.69
CA THR A 24 -51.24 -3.46 -36.52
C THR A 24 -50.61 -4.34 -35.44
N GLU A 25 -51.04 -4.05 -34.20
CA GLU A 25 -50.89 -4.87 -33.00
C GLU A 25 -51.63 -6.21 -33.09
N THR A 26 -51.19 -7.20 -32.29
CA THR A 26 -52.11 -8.10 -31.58
C THR A 26 -51.43 -8.65 -30.32
N ALA A 27 -51.55 -7.93 -29.21
CA ALA A 27 -51.17 -8.44 -27.89
C ALA A 27 -52.41 -9.01 -27.19
N VAL A 28 -52.33 -10.24 -26.69
CA VAL A 28 -53.48 -10.93 -26.08
C VAL A 28 -53.70 -10.44 -24.64
N GLU A 29 -54.96 -10.23 -24.29
CA GLU A 29 -55.40 -9.78 -22.96
C GLU A 29 -55.06 -10.77 -21.85
N THR A 30 -54.82 -10.26 -20.64
CA THR A 30 -55.41 -10.86 -19.44
C THR A 30 -55.58 -9.79 -18.36
N ALA A 31 -56.81 -9.30 -18.18
CA ALA A 31 -57.14 -8.32 -17.15
C ALA A 31 -57.59 -8.99 -15.85
N VAL A 32 -57.30 -8.36 -14.72
CA VAL A 32 -57.99 -8.57 -13.42
C VAL A 32 -58.21 -7.20 -12.79
N GLU A 33 -59.42 -6.93 -12.34
CA GLU A 33 -59.91 -5.57 -12.04
C GLU A 33 -59.93 -5.20 -10.54
N THR A 34 -59.54 -3.95 -10.24
CA THR A 34 -60.18 -3.03 -9.25
C THR A 34 -60.13 -3.33 -7.73
N PRO A 35 -60.56 -2.39 -6.84
CA PRO A 35 -60.90 -0.97 -7.05
C PRO A 35 -60.07 0.05 -6.22
N ALA A 36 -60.39 1.34 -6.42
CA ALA A 36 -59.74 2.54 -5.90
C ALA A 36 -60.15 2.97 -4.47
N GLU A 37 -59.39 3.92 -3.89
CA GLU A 37 -59.76 5.06 -2.99
C GLU A 37 -58.45 5.67 -2.42
N THR A 38 -58.26 6.97 -2.11
CA THR A 38 -59.01 8.22 -2.35
C THR A 38 -58.02 9.42 -2.32
N ALA A 39 -58.40 10.59 -2.84
CA ALA A 39 -57.50 11.70 -3.20
C ALA A 39 -57.12 12.69 -2.07
N ALA A 40 -56.05 13.47 -2.32
CA ALA A 40 -55.88 14.84 -1.81
C ALA A 40 -54.97 15.65 -2.75
N GLU A 41 -55.38 16.86 -3.14
CA GLU A 41 -54.57 17.79 -3.95
C GLU A 41 -53.75 18.76 -3.08
N THR A 42 -52.67 19.30 -3.63
CA THR A 42 -52.52 20.77 -3.68
C THR A 42 -51.50 21.18 -4.73
N ALA A 43 -51.88 22.12 -5.60
CA ALA A 43 -51.01 22.70 -6.62
C ALA A 43 -50.96 24.23 -6.47
N VAL A 44 -49.79 24.83 -6.65
CA VAL A 44 -49.64 26.28 -6.83
C VAL A 44 -48.82 26.53 -8.09
N LYS A 45 -49.45 27.14 -9.09
CA LYS A 45 -48.80 27.73 -10.26
C LYS A 45 -48.95 29.25 -10.19
N THR A 46 -47.92 29.99 -10.56
CA THR A 46 -48.03 31.09 -11.56
C THR A 46 -46.64 31.51 -12.06
N PRO A 47 -46.50 32.00 -13.31
CA PRO A 47 -45.22 32.40 -13.92
C PRO A 47 -45.06 33.93 -13.99
N VAL A 48 -44.00 34.43 -14.65
CA VAL A 48 -44.10 35.53 -15.65
C VAL A 48 -42.84 35.66 -16.53
N GLU A 49 -43.06 36.25 -17.71
CA GLU A 49 -42.24 36.30 -18.94
C GLU A 49 -41.01 37.25 -18.98
N THR A 50 -39.88 36.72 -19.49
CA THR A 50 -39.21 37.11 -20.76
C THR A 50 -38.63 38.57 -20.93
N PRO A 51 -38.17 39.08 -22.11
CA PRO A 51 -36.73 39.36 -22.34
C PRO A 51 -36.32 40.82 -22.71
N VAL A 52 -35.01 41.05 -22.93
CA VAL A 52 -34.43 42.23 -23.63
C VAL A 52 -33.30 41.80 -24.58
N GLU A 53 -33.16 42.45 -25.73
CA GLU A 53 -32.32 42.04 -26.88
C GLU A 53 -31.67 43.26 -27.60
N THR A 54 -30.35 43.22 -27.84
CA THR A 54 -29.51 43.96 -28.84
C THR A 54 -29.70 45.51 -29.03
N PRO A 55 -29.09 46.21 -30.04
CA PRO A 55 -27.79 46.05 -30.75
C PRO A 55 -26.88 47.32 -30.76
N ALA A 56 -25.61 47.19 -31.18
CA ALA A 56 -24.78 48.30 -31.73
C ALA A 56 -23.68 47.81 -32.70
N LYS A 57 -23.19 48.65 -33.64
CA LYS A 57 -22.24 48.26 -34.72
C LYS A 57 -21.26 49.38 -35.17
N THR A 58 -19.93 49.14 -35.08
CA THR A 58 -18.81 49.58 -36.00
C THR A 58 -18.67 51.09 -36.41
N PRO A 59 -17.66 51.58 -37.21
CA PRO A 59 -16.51 50.93 -37.90
C PRO A 59 -15.10 51.60 -37.78
N ALA A 60 -14.08 50.93 -38.35
CA ALA A 60 -12.80 51.46 -38.91
C ALA A 60 -11.70 52.03 -37.94
N LYS A 61 -10.38 51.94 -38.21
CA LYS A 61 -9.58 51.33 -39.31
C LYS A 61 -8.13 50.93 -38.85
N THR A 62 -7.44 50.16 -39.70
CA THR A 62 -6.13 49.44 -39.58
C THR A 62 -4.87 50.31 -39.87
N PRO A 63 -3.59 49.80 -39.96
CA PRO A 63 -2.98 48.48 -39.65
C PRO A 63 -1.58 48.46 -38.95
N VAL A 64 -1.14 47.29 -38.45
CA VAL A 64 0.23 46.73 -38.65
C VAL A 64 0.14 45.20 -38.85
N LYS A 65 1.07 44.61 -39.61
CA LYS A 65 1.14 43.17 -40.00
C LYS A 65 2.04 42.35 -39.05
N THR A 66 1.74 41.06 -38.89
CA THR A 66 2.62 39.92 -39.27
C THR A 66 1.76 38.65 -39.33
N THR A 67 2.08 37.72 -40.24
CA THR A 67 1.22 36.58 -40.63
C THR A 67 1.56 35.29 -39.91
N VAL A 68 0.52 34.53 -39.53
CA VAL A 68 0.58 33.10 -39.21
C VAL A 68 -0.51 32.42 -40.04
N GLU A 69 -0.14 31.42 -40.84
CA GLU A 69 -1.11 30.52 -41.47
C GLU A 69 -0.65 29.07 -41.36
N THR A 70 -1.61 28.23 -40.96
CA THR A 70 -1.62 26.78 -41.14
C THR A 70 -2.79 26.45 -42.05
N PRO A 71 -2.70 25.37 -42.85
CA PRO A 71 -3.87 24.50 -42.86
C PRO A 71 -3.57 23.00 -42.75
N VAL A 72 -4.60 22.37 -42.18
CA VAL A 72 -4.91 20.95 -42.04
C VAL A 72 -5.03 20.27 -43.42
N GLU A 73 -4.73 18.97 -43.52
CA GLU A 73 -5.65 17.94 -44.05
C GLU A 73 -5.02 16.53 -44.11
N THR A 74 -5.88 15.50 -44.05
CA THR A 74 -5.49 14.08 -44.16
C THR A 74 -6.21 13.43 -45.34
N PRO A 75 -5.60 12.39 -45.95
CA PRO A 75 -6.40 11.22 -46.29
C PRO A 75 -5.66 9.89 -46.03
N ALA A 76 -6.41 8.78 -46.10
CA ALA A 76 -5.92 7.42 -45.83
C ALA A 76 -6.13 6.50 -47.05
N LYS A 77 -5.25 5.48 -47.22
CA LYS A 77 -5.57 4.08 -47.59
C LYS A 77 -4.32 3.22 -47.94
N THR A 78 -4.55 1.91 -47.94
CA THR A 78 -3.69 0.74 -48.25
C THR A 78 -4.26 -0.04 -49.45
N PRO A 79 -3.74 -1.21 -49.93
CA PRO A 79 -2.39 -1.83 -49.96
C PRO A 79 -2.04 -2.40 -51.40
N VAL A 80 -1.46 -3.63 -51.48
CA VAL A 80 -1.13 -4.52 -52.65
C VAL A 80 -0.03 -4.01 -53.62
N GLU A 81 0.79 -4.81 -54.31
CA GLU A 81 0.68 -6.21 -54.82
C GLU A 81 1.89 -7.15 -54.53
N THR A 82 1.67 -8.44 -54.83
CA THR A 82 2.51 -9.67 -54.77
C THR A 82 3.49 -9.82 -55.98
N PRO A 83 4.14 -10.98 -56.34
CA PRO A 83 4.23 -12.37 -55.80
C PRO A 83 5.58 -12.66 -55.05
N VAL A 84 6.34 -13.78 -55.02
CA VAL A 84 6.46 -15.08 -55.76
C VAL A 84 6.93 -16.24 -54.82
N GLU A 85 7.23 -17.42 -55.37
CA GLU A 85 7.46 -18.77 -54.81
C GLU A 85 8.81 -19.42 -55.28
N THR A 86 9.30 -20.64 -54.92
CA THR A 86 9.16 -21.54 -53.72
C THR A 86 10.46 -22.35 -53.39
N PRO A 87 10.59 -23.71 -53.49
CA PRO A 87 11.02 -24.58 -52.37
C PRO A 87 12.45 -25.21 -52.50
N VAL A 88 12.96 -26.10 -51.61
CA VAL A 88 12.80 -27.58 -51.68
C VAL A 88 13.63 -28.32 -50.57
N GLU A 89 13.08 -29.43 -50.03
CA GLU A 89 13.68 -30.57 -49.26
C GLU A 89 14.26 -30.45 -47.82
N THR A 90 14.06 -31.55 -47.07
CA THR A 90 14.62 -31.95 -45.75
C THR A 90 14.86 -33.47 -45.79
N PRO A 91 15.82 -34.08 -45.05
CA PRO A 91 15.39 -34.80 -43.83
C PRO A 91 16.42 -35.02 -42.69
N VAL A 92 15.88 -35.13 -41.45
CA VAL A 92 16.19 -36.10 -40.36
C VAL A 92 17.64 -36.40 -39.94
N GLU A 93 17.95 -36.16 -38.65
CA GLU A 93 18.45 -37.17 -37.69
C GLU A 93 18.58 -36.57 -36.25
N THR A 94 18.59 -37.41 -35.20
CA THR A 94 18.86 -36.97 -33.81
C THR A 94 19.54 -38.07 -33.00
N PRO A 95 20.62 -37.77 -32.24
CA PRO A 95 20.47 -37.94 -30.79
C PRO A 95 21.29 -37.00 -29.86
N VAL A 96 20.72 -36.85 -28.67
CA VAL A 96 21.27 -36.44 -27.36
C VAL A 96 22.80 -36.53 -27.15
N LYS A 97 23.42 -35.43 -26.67
CA LYS A 97 24.30 -35.46 -25.47
C LYS A 97 24.57 -34.08 -24.85
N THR A 98 24.79 -34.08 -23.54
CA THR A 98 25.24 -32.94 -22.72
C THR A 98 26.74 -33.03 -22.43
N THR A 99 27.46 -31.91 -22.44
CA THR A 99 28.45 -31.49 -21.40
C THR A 99 29.03 -30.08 -21.65
N VAL A 100 29.52 -29.49 -20.56
CA VAL A 100 30.59 -28.48 -20.36
C VAL A 100 31.65 -28.42 -21.51
N GLU A 101 32.33 -27.30 -21.84
CA GLU A 101 32.61 -26.05 -21.10
C GLU A 101 32.58 -24.76 -21.99
N THR A 102 32.74 -23.58 -21.37
CA THR A 102 32.97 -22.28 -22.05
C THR A 102 34.43 -21.80 -21.92
N PRO A 103 35.14 -21.59 -23.04
CA PRO A 103 36.43 -20.89 -23.06
C PRO A 103 36.49 -19.68 -24.04
N VAL A 104 37.61 -18.93 -23.97
CA VAL A 104 38.13 -17.93 -24.95
C VAL A 104 37.53 -16.51 -24.96
N GLU A 105 38.27 -15.62 -24.29
CA GLU A 105 38.90 -14.34 -24.72
C GLU A 105 38.22 -13.29 -25.65
N THR A 106 38.54 -12.02 -25.34
CA THR A 106 38.44 -10.81 -26.19
C THR A 106 39.60 -10.69 -27.18
N PRO A 107 39.45 -10.03 -28.36
CA PRO A 107 40.02 -8.67 -28.47
C PRO A 107 39.29 -7.64 -29.37
N VAL A 108 39.47 -6.35 -29.01
CA VAL A 108 39.61 -5.07 -29.77
C VAL A 108 39.26 -5.03 -31.29
N GLU A 109 38.54 -4.03 -31.84
CA GLU A 109 39.01 -2.66 -32.21
C GLU A 109 37.88 -1.62 -32.48
N THR A 110 38.25 -0.34 -32.70
CA THR A 110 37.39 0.86 -32.87
C THR A 110 37.24 1.34 -34.33
N PRO A 111 36.40 2.38 -34.65
CA PRO A 111 36.93 3.75 -34.76
C PRO A 111 35.99 4.96 -34.46
N VAL A 112 36.58 6.07 -33.99
CA VAL A 112 36.49 7.51 -34.41
C VAL A 112 35.09 8.11 -34.83
N GLU A 113 34.59 9.22 -34.27
CA GLU A 113 34.93 10.64 -34.59
C GLU A 113 34.62 11.67 -33.45
N THR A 114 35.26 12.84 -33.52
CA THR A 114 35.19 14.06 -32.65
C THR A 114 34.26 15.15 -33.26
N PRO A 115 34.10 16.44 -32.82
CA PRO A 115 34.87 17.30 -31.87
C PRO A 115 34.08 18.20 -30.85
N VAL A 116 34.67 18.67 -29.73
CA VAL A 116 35.13 20.07 -29.38
C VAL A 116 34.00 21.14 -29.35
N GLU A 117 33.84 22.09 -28.40
CA GLU A 117 34.61 22.68 -27.26
C GLU A 117 34.07 22.25 -25.85
N THR A 118 34.38 22.80 -24.65
CA THR A 118 35.23 23.93 -24.13
C THR A 118 35.74 23.63 -22.69
N PRO A 119 36.79 24.30 -22.15
CA PRO A 119 37.34 24.01 -20.81
C PRO A 119 37.09 25.09 -19.73
N VAL A 120 37.19 24.68 -18.45
CA VAL A 120 37.57 25.55 -17.31
C VAL A 120 38.52 24.75 -16.41
N GLU A 121 39.74 25.24 -16.20
CA GLU A 121 40.67 24.66 -15.23
C GLU A 121 40.44 25.21 -13.81
N THR A 122 40.76 24.39 -12.80
CA THR A 122 41.56 24.90 -11.66
C THR A 122 42.32 23.74 -11.02
N ALA A 123 43.64 23.85 -10.94
CA ALA A 123 44.50 22.77 -10.46
C ALA A 123 44.67 22.78 -8.94
N VAL A 124 44.74 21.59 -8.33
CA VAL A 124 45.33 21.37 -7.00
C VAL A 124 46.40 20.29 -7.14
N LYS A 125 47.66 20.63 -6.88
CA LYS A 125 48.77 19.67 -6.81
C LYS A 125 49.22 19.50 -5.36
N THR A 126 49.28 18.26 -4.90
CA THR A 126 50.02 17.84 -3.71
C THR A 126 50.67 16.48 -3.96
N PRO A 127 52.00 16.39 -4.02
CA PRO A 127 52.72 15.16 -3.74
C PRO A 127 53.13 15.15 -2.25
N VAL A 128 52.94 14.02 -1.58
CA VAL A 128 53.51 13.74 -0.27
C VAL A 128 54.51 12.60 -0.45
N GLU A 129 55.79 12.87 -0.17
CA GLU A 129 56.74 11.81 0.17
C GLU A 129 57.65 12.23 1.33
N THR A 130 57.98 11.23 2.12
CA THR A 130 58.93 11.16 3.25
C THR A 130 59.99 10.10 2.86
N PRO A 131 61.23 10.02 3.41
CA PRO A 131 61.38 9.84 4.87
C PRO A 131 62.78 10.07 5.57
N VAL A 132 62.75 9.94 6.91
CA VAL A 132 63.84 9.68 7.92
C VAL A 132 65.16 10.51 7.90
N LYS A 133 65.44 11.26 9.00
CA LYS A 133 66.45 10.92 10.04
C LYS A 133 66.66 12.01 11.14
N THR A 134 66.91 11.54 12.36
CA THR A 134 67.35 12.23 13.60
C THR A 134 68.85 11.92 13.90
N PRO A 135 69.53 12.39 14.98
CA PRO A 135 69.13 13.21 16.16
C PRO A 135 70.14 14.36 16.53
N VAL A 136 70.05 14.90 17.78
CA VAL A 136 71.00 15.74 18.58
C VAL A 136 71.34 17.16 18.06
N GLU A 137 71.68 18.19 18.87
CA GLU A 137 72.07 18.34 20.29
C GLU A 137 71.29 19.47 21.04
N THR A 138 71.52 19.62 22.37
CA THR A 138 71.26 20.84 23.22
C THR A 138 72.53 21.12 24.07
N PRO A 139 72.74 22.23 24.85
CA PRO A 139 71.77 23.16 25.48
C PRO A 139 72.19 24.68 25.50
N SER A 140 71.57 25.47 26.39
CA SER A 140 71.97 26.82 26.89
C SER A 140 71.89 28.01 25.91
N GLU A 141 71.74 29.29 26.32
CA GLU A 141 71.79 29.96 27.65
C GLU A 141 70.51 30.78 27.97
N THR A 142 70.42 31.34 29.18
CA THR A 142 69.47 32.40 29.66
C THR A 142 70.20 33.14 30.81
N PRO A 143 69.90 34.40 31.23
CA PRO A 143 68.80 35.31 30.87
C PRO A 143 69.21 36.79 30.59
N SER A 144 68.24 37.70 30.41
CA SER A 144 68.22 38.99 31.13
C SER A 144 66.85 39.70 31.04
N GLU A 145 66.44 40.28 32.16
CA GLU A 145 65.28 41.17 32.34
C GLU A 145 65.36 42.49 31.53
N THR A 146 64.21 43.04 31.13
CA THR A 146 63.75 44.43 31.43
C THR A 146 62.32 44.59 30.89
N PRO A 147 61.33 45.09 31.68
CA PRO A 147 59.95 45.26 31.21
C PRO A 147 59.78 46.52 30.34
N VAL A 148 58.86 46.44 29.37
CA VAL A 148 58.35 47.58 28.59
C VAL A 148 56.83 47.63 28.77
N GLU A 149 56.28 48.82 28.99
CA GLU A 149 54.90 48.99 29.45
C GLU A 149 53.85 48.59 28.40
N THR A 150 52.76 47.98 28.88
CA THR A 150 51.56 47.70 28.08
C THR A 150 50.80 49.00 27.77
N PRO A 151 50.58 49.36 26.49
CA PRO A 151 49.51 50.29 26.17
C PRO A 151 48.16 49.65 26.49
N VAL A 152 47.20 50.43 27.00
CA VAL A 152 45.84 49.95 27.28
C VAL A 152 45.07 49.87 25.97
N GLU A 153 45.14 48.71 25.31
CA GLU A 153 44.17 48.33 24.28
C GLU A 153 42.77 48.36 24.89
N THR A 154 41.93 49.27 24.39
CA THR A 154 40.52 49.34 24.77
C THR A 154 39.84 48.05 24.29
N PRO A 155 38.99 47.39 25.09
CA PRO A 155 38.26 46.22 24.63
C PRO A 155 37.28 46.62 23.52
N SER A 156 37.73 46.51 22.27
CA SER A 156 36.87 46.52 21.10
C SER A 156 35.81 45.45 21.30
N GLU A 157 34.53 45.83 21.33
CA GLU A 157 33.45 44.87 21.59
C GLU A 157 33.42 43.82 20.47
N THR A 158 34.01 42.67 20.77
CA THR A 158 33.80 41.45 19.99
C THR A 158 32.31 41.18 20.04
N PRO A 159 31.58 41.22 18.90
CA PRO A 159 30.15 41.00 18.92
C PRO A 159 29.88 39.62 19.52
N VAL A 160 29.22 39.59 20.67
CA VAL A 160 28.75 38.32 21.25
C VAL A 160 27.90 37.64 20.17
N GLU A 161 28.33 36.46 19.71
CA GLU A 161 27.56 35.69 18.72
C GLU A 161 26.22 35.29 19.33
N THR A 162 25.25 36.19 19.17
CA THR A 162 23.85 35.93 19.42
C THR A 162 23.47 34.78 18.48
N PRO A 163 23.02 33.62 19.00
CA PRO A 163 22.87 32.41 18.18
C PRO A 163 21.99 32.71 16.97
N GLY A 164 22.61 32.62 15.79
CA GLY A 164 22.08 33.23 14.57
C GLY A 164 20.65 32.79 14.28
N LYS A 165 19.74 33.76 14.18
CA LYS A 165 18.31 33.56 13.87
C LYS A 165 18.20 32.74 12.59
N THR A 166 18.03 31.42 12.74
CA THR A 166 18.04 30.50 11.61
C THR A 166 16.79 30.76 10.79
N LEU A 167 16.96 31.29 9.58
CA LEU A 167 15.87 31.62 8.68
C LEU A 167 15.23 30.32 8.16
N MET A 168 14.24 29.83 8.92
CA MET A 168 13.40 28.71 8.56
C MET A 168 12.71 29.02 7.22
N LYS A 169 12.70 28.03 6.32
CA LYS A 169 12.04 28.12 5.00
C LYS A 169 10.65 27.47 5.02
N SER A 170 10.36 26.76 6.10
CA SER A 170 9.07 26.15 6.44
C SER A 170 8.32 27.05 7.43
N SER A 171 6.99 27.04 7.39
CA SER A 171 6.14 27.73 8.36
C SER A 171 5.26 26.74 9.13
N PHE A 172 4.82 27.12 10.33
CA PHE A 172 4.19 26.20 11.26
C PHE A 172 2.88 26.76 11.77
N HIS A 173 1.79 26.01 11.58
CA HIS A 173 0.44 26.50 11.80
C HIS A 173 -0.29 25.63 12.81
N LEU A 174 -0.87 26.26 13.83
CA LEU A 174 -1.66 25.58 14.86
C LEU A 174 -3.08 25.37 14.35
N TYR A 175 -3.48 24.10 14.30
CA TYR A 175 -4.84 23.69 14.01
C TYR A 175 -5.67 23.73 15.29
N ALA A 176 -6.73 24.55 15.29
CA ALA A 176 -7.74 24.60 16.34
C ALA A 176 -8.94 23.74 15.96
N ALA A 177 -9.61 24.13 14.87
CA ALA A 177 -10.72 23.46 14.20
C ALA A 177 -10.70 23.86 12.71
N GLY A 178 -11.75 23.52 11.95
CA GLY A 178 -11.91 23.93 10.55
C GLY A 178 -11.50 22.86 9.53
N SER A 179 -11.54 23.23 8.27
CA SER A 179 -11.36 22.36 7.10
C SER A 179 -10.46 22.95 6.00
N VAL A 180 -10.12 24.24 6.04
CA VAL A 180 -9.18 24.90 5.11
C VAL A 180 -7.93 25.40 5.82
N PHE A 181 -6.93 25.86 5.05
CA PHE A 181 -5.64 26.27 5.60
C PHE A 181 -5.70 27.63 6.32
N GLU A 182 -6.54 28.51 5.80
CA GLU A 182 -6.73 29.90 6.20
C GLU A 182 -7.39 30.03 7.59
N GLU A 183 -8.00 28.94 8.10
CA GLU A 183 -8.54 28.81 9.45
C GLU A 183 -7.46 28.46 10.51
N THR A 184 -6.22 28.18 10.09
CA THR A 184 -5.11 27.80 10.99
C THR A 184 -4.27 29.00 11.41
N CYS A 185 -3.73 28.98 12.63
CA CYS A 185 -3.01 30.12 13.19
C CYS A 185 -1.49 29.95 13.06
N ALA A 186 -0.85 30.82 12.29
CA ALA A 186 0.60 30.82 12.10
C ALA A 186 1.36 31.12 13.40
N LEU A 187 2.10 30.13 13.90
CA LEU A 187 3.16 30.34 14.89
C LEU A 187 4.36 30.99 14.19
N VAL A 188 5.02 31.90 14.90
CA VAL A 188 6.23 32.57 14.43
C VAL A 188 7.36 32.19 15.40
N PRO A 189 8.22 31.22 15.04
CA PRO A 189 9.33 30.80 15.88
C PRO A 189 10.22 31.97 16.30
N PHE A 190 10.78 31.86 17.50
CA PHE A 190 11.51 32.94 18.18
C PHE A 190 10.66 34.19 18.51
N ARG A 191 9.31 34.10 18.47
CA ARG A 191 8.39 35.12 19.00
C ARG A 191 7.33 34.48 19.91
N SER A 192 7.56 34.50 21.22
CA SER A 192 6.71 33.83 22.22
C SER A 192 5.26 34.35 22.24
N GLU A 193 5.03 35.60 21.87
CA GLU A 193 3.70 36.18 21.64
C GLU A 193 2.82 35.35 20.70
N SER A 194 3.44 34.70 19.69
CA SER A 194 2.68 33.90 18.72
C SER A 194 2.07 32.63 19.33
N LEU A 195 2.69 32.08 20.40
CA LEU A 195 2.14 30.95 21.15
C LEU A 195 0.85 31.37 21.85
N GLN A 196 0.86 32.50 22.54
CA GLN A 196 -0.32 33.06 23.22
C GLN A 196 -1.42 33.44 22.22
N ARG A 197 -1.06 34.18 21.16
CA ARG A 197 -1.99 34.63 20.10
C ARG A 197 -2.74 33.48 19.44
N CYS A 198 -2.07 32.34 19.22
CA CYS A 198 -2.69 31.16 18.62
C CYS A 198 -3.36 30.21 19.63
N GLY A 199 -3.23 30.45 20.94
CA GLY A 199 -3.77 29.55 21.97
C GLY A 199 -2.99 28.23 22.12
N TYR A 200 -1.68 28.23 21.85
CA TYR A 200 -0.81 27.09 22.11
C TYR A 200 -0.71 26.86 23.63
N ASN A 201 -1.05 25.65 24.10
CA ASN A 201 -1.04 25.32 25.51
C ASN A 201 0.20 24.49 25.86
N THR A 202 1.12 25.09 26.61
CA THR A 202 2.41 24.51 27.03
C THR A 202 2.29 23.22 27.85
N SER A 203 1.15 22.98 28.51
CA SER A 203 0.91 21.76 29.29
C SER A 203 0.52 20.54 28.45
N LEU A 204 0.14 20.74 27.18
CA LEU A 204 -0.40 19.69 26.30
C LEU A 204 0.68 19.02 25.42
N PRO A 205 0.52 17.72 25.09
CA PRO A 205 1.40 17.05 24.13
C PRO A 205 1.31 17.71 22.75
N LEU A 206 2.33 17.49 21.92
CA LEU A 206 2.41 18.01 20.56
C LEU A 206 2.32 16.88 19.53
N VAL A 207 1.40 17.00 18.59
CA VAL A 207 1.43 16.26 17.33
C VAL A 207 1.78 17.22 16.19
N LEU A 208 2.78 16.88 15.38
CA LEU A 208 3.17 17.66 14.19
C LEU A 208 2.91 16.85 12.92
N ILE A 209 1.99 17.32 12.08
CA ILE A 209 1.70 16.75 10.77
C ILE A 209 2.64 17.36 9.74
N ILE A 210 3.30 16.50 8.96
CA ILE A 210 4.28 16.90 7.94
C ILE A 210 3.86 16.30 6.59
N HIS A 211 3.46 17.16 5.65
CA HIS A 211 3.00 16.73 4.32
C HIS A 211 4.16 16.24 3.43
N GLY A 212 3.79 15.62 2.30
CA GLY A 212 4.72 15.09 1.31
C GLY A 212 5.05 16.06 0.17
N TRP A 213 5.48 15.49 -0.95
CA TRP A 213 5.62 16.19 -2.24
C TRP A 213 4.27 16.72 -2.75
N THR A 214 4.27 17.82 -3.51
CA THR A 214 3.06 18.37 -4.15
C THR A 214 3.36 18.88 -5.56
N MET A 215 2.40 18.67 -6.47
CA MET A 215 2.45 19.13 -7.87
C MET A 215 1.72 20.45 -8.12
N ASN A 216 0.94 20.96 -7.16
CA ASN A 216 0.13 22.17 -7.31
C ASN A 216 0.34 23.21 -6.20
N GLY A 217 1.12 22.91 -5.15
CA GLY A 217 1.38 23.85 -4.05
C GLY A 217 0.20 24.08 -3.11
N LEU A 218 -0.86 23.29 -3.22
CA LEU A 218 -2.02 23.36 -2.33
C LEU A 218 -1.82 22.43 -1.12
N MET A 219 -2.44 22.80 0.01
CA MET A 219 -2.65 21.83 1.10
C MET A 219 -3.71 20.82 0.67
N GLU A 220 -3.55 19.57 1.11
CA GLU A 220 -4.45 18.48 0.73
C GLU A 220 -5.42 18.15 1.87
N GLN A 221 -6.68 17.86 1.55
CA GLN A 221 -7.76 17.72 2.54
C GLN A 221 -7.49 16.68 3.63
N TRP A 222 -6.68 15.65 3.34
CA TRP A 222 -6.32 14.64 4.34
C TRP A 222 -5.59 15.24 5.55
N ILE A 223 -4.89 16.38 5.39
CA ILE A 223 -4.15 17.06 6.46
C ILE A 223 -5.13 17.55 7.53
N PHE A 224 -6.18 18.26 7.13
CA PHE A 224 -7.21 18.78 8.03
C PHE A 224 -8.09 17.66 8.59
N ASN A 225 -8.40 16.64 7.79
CA ASN A 225 -9.15 15.47 8.25
C ASN A 225 -8.36 14.68 9.33
N LEU A 226 -7.04 14.54 9.16
CA LEU A 226 -6.15 13.94 10.16
C LEU A 226 -6.03 14.83 11.41
N ALA A 227 -5.86 16.15 11.24
CA ALA A 227 -5.78 17.10 12.35
C ALA A 227 -7.07 17.11 13.20
N SER A 228 -8.23 17.08 12.55
CA SER A 228 -9.54 16.94 13.17
C SER A 228 -9.68 15.60 13.91
N ALA A 229 -9.33 14.47 13.28
CA ALA A 229 -9.36 13.16 13.93
C ALA A 229 -8.45 13.08 15.17
N LEU A 230 -7.26 13.71 15.13
CA LEU A 230 -6.36 13.82 16.29
C LEU A 230 -6.98 14.68 17.41
N LYS A 231 -7.58 15.84 17.07
CA LYS A 231 -8.29 16.69 18.04
C LYS A 231 -9.46 15.94 18.69
N VAL A 232 -10.26 15.20 17.92
CA VAL A 232 -11.40 14.42 18.45
C VAL A 232 -10.92 13.25 19.33
N ARG A 233 -9.90 12.49 18.89
CA ARG A 233 -9.40 11.29 19.58
C ARG A 233 -8.63 11.58 20.88
N LEU A 234 -7.99 12.75 20.97
CA LEU A 234 -7.10 13.12 22.08
C LEU A 234 -7.61 14.28 22.94
N GLN A 235 -8.46 15.15 22.38
CA GLN A 235 -9.03 16.37 23.00
C GLN A 235 -7.98 17.39 23.46
N GLN A 236 -7.19 17.03 24.46
CA GLN A 236 -6.16 17.84 25.08
C GLN A 236 -4.81 17.67 24.34
N VAL A 237 -4.71 18.24 23.13
CA VAL A 237 -3.50 18.13 22.28
C VAL A 237 -3.25 19.42 21.45
N ASN A 238 -1.99 19.81 21.33
CA ASN A 238 -1.54 20.78 20.33
C ASN A 238 -1.33 20.04 19.00
N VAL A 239 -1.99 20.47 17.92
CA VAL A 239 -1.79 19.89 16.57
C VAL A 239 -1.20 20.98 15.68
N LEU A 240 0.06 20.81 15.29
CA LEU A 240 0.74 21.68 14.33
C LEU A 240 0.74 21.04 12.93
N ILE A 241 0.72 21.89 11.91
CA ILE A 241 0.92 21.54 10.50
C ILE A 241 2.20 22.23 10.02
N SER A 242 3.14 21.45 9.49
CA SER A 242 4.36 21.95 8.85
C SER A 242 4.08 22.27 7.39
N ASP A 243 3.96 23.55 7.05
CA ASP A 243 3.87 24.01 5.66
C ASP A 243 5.29 24.23 5.09
N TRP A 244 5.67 23.36 4.17
CA TRP A 244 6.88 23.46 3.37
C TRP A 244 6.57 23.43 1.86
N ARG A 245 5.35 23.83 1.45
CA ARG A 245 4.85 23.70 0.07
C ARG A 245 5.75 24.36 -0.98
N ILE A 246 6.41 25.48 -0.65
CA ILE A 246 7.35 26.19 -1.55
C ILE A 246 8.62 25.36 -1.87
N LEU A 247 9.00 24.46 -0.95
CA LEU A 247 10.12 23.53 -1.08
C LEU A 247 9.67 22.16 -1.62
N ALA A 248 8.42 21.76 -1.38
CA ALA A 248 7.81 20.55 -1.92
C ALA A 248 7.37 20.69 -3.39
N LEU A 249 6.92 21.88 -3.81
CA LEU A 249 6.58 22.23 -5.20
C LEU A 249 7.85 22.47 -6.03
N ARG A 250 8.67 21.42 -6.14
CA ARG A 250 9.91 21.37 -6.91
C ARG A 250 10.00 20.01 -7.61
N PRO A 251 10.78 19.88 -8.71
CA PRO A 251 11.08 18.59 -9.31
C PRO A 251 11.52 17.58 -8.25
N TYR A 252 11.01 16.34 -8.31
CA TYR A 252 11.08 15.38 -7.21
C TYR A 252 12.48 15.23 -6.57
N PRO A 253 13.61 15.14 -7.32
CA PRO A 253 14.94 15.06 -6.72
C PRO A 253 15.31 16.27 -5.84
N ILE A 254 14.84 17.46 -6.22
CA ILE A 254 15.06 18.71 -5.47
C ILE A 254 14.16 18.74 -4.23
N ALA A 255 12.90 18.32 -4.34
CA ALA A 255 12.01 18.19 -3.18
C ALA A 255 12.52 17.14 -2.17
N ALA A 256 13.02 16.01 -2.66
CA ALA A 256 13.67 14.98 -1.86
C ALA A 256 14.93 15.53 -1.14
N LYS A 257 15.79 16.28 -1.83
CA LYS A 257 16.94 16.97 -1.22
C LYS A 257 16.52 18.03 -0.18
N ASN A 258 15.43 18.76 -0.43
CA ASN A 258 14.89 19.78 0.47
C ASN A 258 14.39 19.21 1.80
N SER A 259 13.97 17.94 1.85
CA SER A 259 13.47 17.30 3.08
C SER A 259 14.43 17.42 4.28
N ARG A 260 15.76 17.42 4.06
CA ARG A 260 16.77 17.64 5.11
C ARG A 260 16.78 19.07 5.65
N GLN A 261 16.46 20.07 4.82
CA GLN A 261 16.31 21.44 5.30
C GLN A 261 15.03 21.58 6.14
N VAL A 262 13.92 20.99 5.69
CA VAL A 262 12.67 20.99 6.46
C VAL A 262 12.86 20.24 7.78
N GLY A 263 13.64 19.15 7.80
CA GLY A 263 14.03 18.46 9.03
C GLY A 263 14.81 19.34 10.00
N ARG A 264 15.73 20.19 9.49
CA ARG A 264 16.41 21.22 10.30
C ARG A 264 15.45 22.29 10.82
N ASP A 265 14.53 22.78 9.97
CA ASP A 265 13.51 23.77 10.37
C ASP A 265 12.61 23.22 11.50
N VAL A 266 12.14 21.97 11.37
CA VAL A 266 11.35 21.28 12.39
C VAL A 266 12.15 21.04 13.67
N ALA A 267 13.41 20.61 13.58
CA ALA A 267 14.26 20.44 14.76
C ALA A 267 14.53 21.78 15.49
N ALA A 268 14.67 22.88 14.75
CA ALA A 268 14.80 24.21 15.33
C ALA A 268 13.49 24.72 15.96
N LEU A 269 12.32 24.42 15.37
CA LEU A 269 11.02 24.64 16.00
C LEU A 269 10.91 23.88 17.33
N LEU A 270 11.26 22.59 17.35
CA LEU A 270 11.12 21.74 18.54
C LEU A 270 12.03 22.21 19.69
N ARG A 271 13.27 22.68 19.41
CA ARG A 271 14.12 23.32 20.42
C ARG A 271 13.50 24.61 20.97
N TRP A 272 13.01 25.50 20.09
CA TRP A 272 12.35 26.72 20.53
C TRP A 272 11.08 26.44 21.37
N LEU A 273 10.34 25.36 21.08
CA LEU A 273 9.19 24.94 21.90
C LEU A 273 9.63 24.26 23.21
N GLU A 274 10.76 23.56 23.26
CA GLU A 274 11.36 23.04 24.50
C GLU A 274 11.79 24.20 25.42
N GLU A 275 12.42 25.23 24.84
CA GLU A 275 12.93 26.43 25.54
C GLU A 275 11.82 27.42 25.97
N ALA A 276 10.98 27.88 25.04
CA ALA A 276 9.97 28.91 25.29
C ALA A 276 8.59 28.33 25.65
N GLY A 277 8.29 27.11 25.17
CA GLY A 277 7.02 26.42 25.39
C GLY A 277 7.05 25.35 26.47
N HIS A 278 8.20 25.10 27.11
CA HIS A 278 8.41 24.03 28.11
C HIS A 278 8.03 22.62 27.58
N LEU A 279 8.13 22.41 26.26
CA LEU A 279 7.73 21.17 25.60
C LEU A 279 8.68 20.01 25.93
N SER A 280 8.18 19.02 26.66
CA SER A 280 8.90 17.76 26.90
C SER A 280 8.89 16.89 25.64
N LEU A 281 10.07 16.57 25.10
CA LEU A 281 10.21 15.93 23.78
C LEU A 281 9.68 14.50 23.71
N ASP A 282 9.58 13.78 24.82
CA ASP A 282 8.89 12.49 24.94
C ASP A 282 7.38 12.59 24.66
N ARG A 283 6.78 13.78 24.83
CA ARG A 283 5.37 14.09 24.54
C ARG A 283 5.15 14.63 23.12
N VAL A 284 6.13 14.43 22.22
CA VAL A 284 6.08 14.82 20.80
C VAL A 284 5.84 13.61 19.91
N HIS A 285 4.85 13.72 19.03
CA HIS A 285 4.56 12.75 17.97
C HIS A 285 4.65 13.44 16.60
N LEU A 286 5.64 13.06 15.79
CA LEU A 286 5.75 13.53 14.40
C LEU A 286 5.02 12.55 13.48
N ILE A 287 4.14 13.04 12.61
CA ILE A 287 3.41 12.21 11.63
C ILE A 287 3.76 12.72 10.24
N GLY A 288 4.57 11.96 9.51
CA GLY A 288 5.10 12.34 8.21
C GLY A 288 4.56 11.48 7.08
N TYR A 289 4.02 12.10 6.04
CA TYR A 289 3.53 11.41 4.83
C TYR A 289 4.52 11.54 3.66
N SER A 290 4.80 10.44 2.95
CA SER A 290 5.68 10.44 1.78
C SER A 290 7.06 11.03 2.13
N LEU A 291 7.54 12.05 1.41
CA LEU A 291 8.75 12.81 1.78
C LEU A 291 8.74 13.33 3.23
N GLY A 292 7.56 13.67 3.76
CA GLY A 292 7.38 14.14 5.13
C GLY A 292 7.78 13.11 6.20
N ALA A 293 7.76 11.81 5.88
CA ALA A 293 8.26 10.76 6.76
C ALA A 293 9.79 10.86 6.97
N HIS A 294 10.53 11.25 5.92
CA HIS A 294 11.97 11.49 6.02
C HIS A 294 12.28 12.84 6.65
N VAL A 295 11.46 13.87 6.42
CA VAL A 295 11.51 15.13 7.19
C VAL A 295 11.41 14.84 8.70
N ALA A 296 10.45 13.99 9.11
CA ALA A 296 10.28 13.59 10.50
C ALA A 296 11.52 12.84 11.06
N GLY A 297 12.08 11.91 10.28
CA GLY A 297 13.32 11.21 10.63
C GLY A 297 14.51 12.16 10.81
N PHE A 298 14.79 13.02 9.81
CA PHE A 298 15.84 14.03 9.89
C PHE A 298 15.64 14.99 11.08
N ALA A 299 14.41 15.40 11.38
CA ALA A 299 14.09 16.20 12.56
C ALA A 299 14.37 15.46 13.87
N GLY A 300 14.00 14.18 13.96
CA GLY A 300 14.26 13.32 15.11
C GLY A 300 15.76 13.08 15.36
N SER A 301 16.53 12.84 14.29
CA SER A 301 17.98 12.56 14.32
C SER A 301 18.82 13.64 15.02
N HIS A 302 18.30 14.86 15.10
CA HIS A 302 18.89 16.00 15.82
C HIS A 302 18.82 15.89 17.35
N PHE A 303 18.08 14.90 17.90
CA PHE A 303 17.88 14.70 19.33
C PHE A 303 18.34 13.29 19.74
N ARG A 304 19.10 13.20 20.83
CA ARG A 304 19.78 11.95 21.25
C ARG A 304 19.62 11.68 22.74
N GLY A 305 19.81 10.41 23.12
CA GLY A 305 19.67 9.96 24.51
C GLY A 305 18.28 10.29 25.07
N ARG A 306 18.24 10.90 26.26
CA ARG A 306 16.99 11.27 26.95
C ARG A 306 16.16 12.37 26.25
N ARG A 307 16.72 13.09 25.27
CA ARG A 307 15.99 14.13 24.51
C ARG A 307 15.35 13.62 23.21
N LYS A 308 15.48 12.33 22.87
CA LYS A 308 14.80 11.75 21.69
C LYS A 308 13.30 12.07 21.69
N VAL A 309 12.76 12.46 20.53
CA VAL A 309 11.31 12.68 20.36
C VAL A 309 10.54 11.38 20.64
N GLY A 310 9.35 11.49 21.25
CA GLY A 310 8.56 10.36 21.73
C GLY A 310 8.21 9.36 20.63
N ARG A 311 7.56 9.84 19.55
CA ARG A 311 7.13 8.98 18.44
C ARG A 311 7.32 9.64 17.07
N ILE A 312 7.70 8.85 16.07
CA ILE A 312 7.55 9.19 14.65
C ILE A 312 6.67 8.13 13.98
N THR A 313 5.66 8.56 13.22
CA THR A 313 4.91 7.68 12.32
C THR A 313 5.18 8.04 10.86
N GLY A 314 5.68 7.07 10.09
CA GLY A 314 5.90 7.18 8.64
C GLY A 314 4.71 6.64 7.85
N LEU A 315 3.96 7.51 7.19
CA LEU A 315 2.82 7.17 6.35
C LEU A 315 3.27 7.06 4.90
N ASP A 316 3.39 5.83 4.40
CA ASP A 316 4.00 5.42 3.13
C ASP A 316 5.26 6.24 2.78
N PRO A 317 6.36 6.12 3.56
CA PRO A 317 7.58 6.91 3.36
C PRO A 317 8.09 6.76 1.93
N ALA A 318 8.69 7.80 1.35
CA ALA A 318 9.00 7.80 -0.08
C ALA A 318 10.16 6.83 -0.45
N GLY A 319 9.97 6.04 -1.50
CA GLY A 319 10.98 5.08 -1.99
C GLY A 319 12.10 5.72 -2.81
N PRO A 320 11.79 6.43 -3.92
CA PRO A 320 12.81 7.00 -4.79
C PRO A 320 13.69 8.04 -4.06
N HIS A 321 15.01 7.92 -4.20
CA HIS A 321 16.05 8.64 -3.42
C HIS A 321 16.17 8.27 -1.92
N PHE A 322 15.52 7.22 -1.42
CA PHE A 322 15.69 6.76 -0.02
C PHE A 322 15.79 5.23 0.15
N GLU A 323 15.26 4.44 -0.78
CA GLU A 323 15.44 2.97 -0.83
C GLU A 323 16.93 2.61 -0.88
N GLY A 324 17.36 1.64 -0.07
CA GLY A 324 18.76 1.21 0.02
C GLY A 324 19.73 2.20 0.71
N LEU A 325 19.33 3.44 0.99
CA LEU A 325 20.18 4.40 1.68
C LEU A 325 20.40 4.03 3.16
N PRO A 326 21.55 4.43 3.75
CA PRO A 326 21.86 4.19 5.16
C PRO A 326 20.91 4.97 6.09
N ALA A 327 20.83 4.55 7.36
CA ALA A 327 19.90 5.08 8.36
C ALA A 327 19.87 6.62 8.45
N PHE A 328 21.03 7.27 8.41
CA PHE A 328 21.17 8.73 8.54
C PHE A 328 20.71 9.53 7.30
N ASP A 329 20.33 8.85 6.22
CA ASP A 329 19.91 9.44 4.95
C ASP A 329 18.40 9.27 4.65
N ARG A 330 17.63 8.75 5.62
CA ARG A 330 16.19 8.48 5.49
C ARG A 330 15.51 8.49 6.88
N LEU A 331 14.36 7.83 6.99
CA LEU A 331 13.75 7.48 8.27
C LEU A 331 14.41 6.21 8.82
N SER A 332 14.70 6.18 10.12
CA SER A 332 15.30 5.08 10.87
C SER A 332 14.59 4.85 12.22
N PRO A 333 14.63 3.63 12.81
CA PRO A 333 14.28 3.45 14.22
C PRO A 333 15.09 4.35 15.17
N ASP A 334 16.27 4.79 14.74
CA ASP A 334 17.16 5.65 15.54
C ASP A 334 16.62 7.08 15.74
N ASP A 335 15.62 7.54 15.00
CA ASP A 335 15.22 8.95 15.00
C ASP A 335 14.31 9.33 16.18
N ALA A 336 13.72 8.37 16.88
CA ALA A 336 12.79 8.60 18.01
C ALA A 336 12.96 7.56 19.14
N GLN A 337 12.18 7.68 20.21
CA GLN A 337 12.04 6.62 21.23
C GLN A 337 11.21 5.43 20.69
N PHE A 338 10.23 5.71 19.82
CA PHE A 338 9.50 4.71 19.06
C PHE A 338 9.21 5.22 17.63
N VAL A 339 9.24 4.32 16.65
CA VAL A 339 8.96 4.62 15.24
C VAL A 339 8.06 3.53 14.68
N ASP A 340 6.95 3.90 14.05
CA ASP A 340 6.07 3.00 13.30
C ASP A 340 5.91 3.46 11.84
N ALA A 341 5.74 2.52 10.91
CA ALA A 341 5.56 2.83 9.50
C ALA A 341 4.44 2.00 8.87
N ILE A 342 3.71 2.60 7.92
CA ILE A 342 2.63 1.96 7.16
C ILE A 342 2.96 2.07 5.67
N HIS A 343 3.29 0.94 5.06
CA HIS A 343 3.74 0.84 3.66
C HIS A 343 2.58 0.38 2.78
N THR A 344 2.13 1.21 1.84
CA THR A 344 0.93 0.95 1.03
C THR A 344 1.15 0.92 -0.48
N PHE A 345 2.24 1.50 -1.00
CA PHE A 345 2.51 1.49 -2.44
C PHE A 345 4.00 1.29 -2.78
N THR A 346 4.58 0.18 -2.31
CA THR A 346 6.01 -0.13 -2.45
C THR A 346 6.41 -0.75 -3.79
N LYS A 347 5.48 -1.41 -4.50
CA LYS A 347 5.70 -1.98 -5.86
C LYS A 347 4.36 -2.39 -6.48
N SER A 348 4.10 -1.99 -7.72
CA SER A 348 3.03 -2.59 -8.54
C SER A 348 3.61 -3.61 -9.54
N SER A 349 2.76 -4.46 -10.12
CA SER A 349 3.13 -5.37 -11.21
C SER A 349 3.47 -4.63 -12.51
N PHE A 350 2.99 -3.39 -12.67
CA PHE A 350 3.08 -2.61 -13.91
C PHE A 350 3.87 -1.30 -13.79
N MET A 351 4.20 -0.87 -12.57
CA MET A 351 5.03 0.32 -12.31
C MET A 351 5.86 0.15 -11.02
N PRO A 352 7.03 0.80 -10.90
CA PRO A 352 7.68 0.97 -9.61
C PRO A 352 6.74 1.69 -8.64
N GLY A 353 6.76 1.30 -7.37
CA GLY A 353 6.03 2.00 -6.32
C GLY A 353 6.71 3.32 -5.96
N VAL A 354 5.96 4.27 -5.38
CA VAL A 354 6.55 5.50 -4.81
C VAL A 354 6.76 5.42 -3.30
N GLY A 355 6.22 4.41 -2.62
CA GLY A 355 6.54 4.08 -1.22
C GLY A 355 7.82 3.26 -1.10
N ILE A 356 8.50 3.37 0.05
CA ILE A 356 9.72 2.63 0.38
C ILE A 356 9.37 1.19 0.77
N LYS A 357 10.15 0.21 0.32
CA LYS A 357 9.92 -1.22 0.56
C LYS A 357 10.67 -1.73 1.78
N GLN A 358 11.94 -1.33 1.96
CA GLN A 358 12.73 -1.71 3.14
C GLN A 358 12.06 -1.27 4.45
N SER A 359 12.30 -2.03 5.53
CA SER A 359 11.91 -1.65 6.89
C SER A 359 12.69 -0.39 7.31
N VAL A 360 11.96 0.55 7.91
CA VAL A 360 12.46 1.86 8.37
C VAL A 360 12.06 2.17 9.82
N ALA A 361 11.26 1.31 10.45
CA ALA A 361 10.63 1.54 11.73
C ALA A 361 10.95 0.43 12.76
N HIS A 362 10.52 0.63 14.01
CA HIS A 362 10.47 -0.46 14.99
C HIS A 362 9.35 -1.46 14.65
N VAL A 363 8.28 -0.96 14.03
CA VAL A 363 7.11 -1.72 13.60
C VAL A 363 6.66 -1.23 12.21
N ASP A 364 7.01 -1.99 11.17
CA ASP A 364 6.57 -1.75 9.79
C ASP A 364 5.32 -2.59 9.46
N PHE A 365 4.24 -1.94 9.02
CA PHE A 365 3.01 -2.57 8.52
C PHE A 365 2.98 -2.57 6.99
N TYR A 366 2.55 -3.69 6.40
CA TYR A 366 2.37 -3.85 4.96
C TYR A 366 0.92 -4.25 4.62
N PRO A 367 -0.06 -3.32 4.72
CA PRO A 367 -1.44 -3.57 4.33
C PRO A 367 -1.57 -4.08 2.90
N ASN A 368 -2.30 -5.17 2.71
CA ASN A 368 -2.50 -5.87 1.44
C ASN A 368 -1.19 -6.35 0.78
N GLY A 369 -0.12 -6.52 1.56
CA GLY A 369 1.23 -6.84 1.11
C GLY A 369 2.11 -5.61 0.85
N GLY A 370 1.57 -4.41 1.04
CA GLY A 370 2.22 -3.11 0.82
C GLY A 370 2.41 -2.74 -0.65
N THR A 371 2.01 -3.60 -1.58
CA THR A 371 2.22 -3.42 -3.03
C THR A 371 1.21 -2.46 -3.65
N PHE A 372 -0.08 -2.73 -3.45
CA PHE A 372 -1.20 -1.94 -3.97
C PHE A 372 -2.47 -2.19 -3.13
N GLN A 373 -3.44 -1.27 -3.19
CA GLN A 373 -4.51 -1.19 -2.19
C GLN A 373 -5.91 -1.38 -2.80
N PRO A 374 -6.80 -2.20 -2.18
CA PRO A 374 -8.18 -2.38 -2.64
C PRO A 374 -8.94 -1.05 -2.76
N GLY A 375 -9.88 -0.97 -3.69
CA GLY A 375 -10.65 0.25 -3.98
C GLY A 375 -9.92 1.25 -4.89
N CYS A 376 -8.59 1.27 -4.88
CA CYS A 376 -7.82 1.90 -5.95
C CYS A 376 -7.86 0.99 -7.19
N LYS A 377 -8.14 1.54 -8.38
CA LYS A 377 -8.25 0.76 -9.62
C LYS A 377 -6.98 0.92 -10.47
N MET A 378 -6.30 -0.18 -10.80
CA MET A 378 -5.23 -0.16 -11.81
C MET A 378 -5.78 0.07 -13.22
N LEU A 379 -6.98 -0.44 -13.51
CA LEU A 379 -7.67 -0.24 -14.80
C LEU A 379 -8.01 1.24 -15.06
N ASP A 380 -8.10 2.05 -14.01
CA ASP A 380 -8.23 3.51 -14.13
C ASP A 380 -6.98 4.20 -14.68
N ILE A 381 -5.88 3.49 -14.93
CA ILE A 381 -4.83 3.98 -15.84
C ILE A 381 -5.38 4.04 -17.27
N TYR A 382 -6.12 3.02 -17.74
CA TYR A 382 -6.75 3.07 -19.07
C TYR A 382 -8.00 3.97 -19.07
N SER A 383 -8.94 3.80 -18.13
CA SER A 383 -10.15 4.66 -18.09
C SER A 383 -9.80 6.14 -17.94
N ASN A 384 -8.88 6.51 -17.03
CA ASN A 384 -8.49 7.91 -16.88
C ASN A 384 -7.53 8.40 -17.98
N VAL A 385 -6.87 7.54 -18.75
CA VAL A 385 -6.15 8.00 -19.97
C VAL A 385 -7.12 8.23 -21.13
N PHE A 386 -8.15 7.39 -21.30
CA PHE A 386 -9.22 7.65 -22.27
C PHE A 386 -10.11 8.85 -21.90
N GLN A 387 -10.29 9.14 -20.60
CA GLN A 387 -11.18 10.21 -20.13
C GLN A 387 -10.46 11.52 -19.70
N TYR A 388 -9.19 11.46 -19.31
CA TYR A 388 -8.39 12.61 -18.82
C TYR A 388 -6.94 12.63 -19.37
N GLY A 389 -6.58 11.77 -20.33
CA GLY A 389 -5.21 11.68 -20.85
C GLY A 389 -4.17 11.27 -19.80
N LEU A 390 -2.91 11.64 -20.03
CA LEU A 390 -1.80 11.32 -19.10
C LEU A 390 -1.99 11.91 -17.68
N GLN A 391 -2.93 12.86 -17.49
CA GLN A 391 -3.32 13.38 -16.17
C GLN A 391 -4.11 12.37 -15.31
N GLY A 392 -4.49 11.21 -15.87
CA GLY A 392 -5.08 10.11 -15.10
C GLY A 392 -4.10 9.41 -14.16
N VAL A 393 -2.82 9.29 -14.56
CA VAL A 393 -1.80 8.49 -13.85
C VAL A 393 -1.52 8.97 -12.42
N PRO A 394 -1.39 10.29 -12.13
CA PRO A 394 -1.20 10.78 -10.77
C PRO A 394 -2.32 10.41 -9.79
N LYS A 395 -3.58 10.35 -10.25
CA LYS A 395 -4.74 10.02 -9.38
C LYS A 395 -4.64 8.60 -8.83
N THR A 396 -4.31 7.62 -9.67
CA THR A 396 -4.20 6.21 -9.27
C THR A 396 -3.00 5.97 -8.35
N ILE A 397 -1.85 6.58 -8.64
CA ILE A 397 -0.66 6.56 -7.77
C ILE A 397 -1.01 7.13 -6.39
N LYS A 398 -1.63 8.33 -6.36
CA LYS A 398 -2.04 8.99 -5.13
C LYS A 398 -3.02 8.15 -4.30
N CYS A 399 -3.97 7.45 -4.92
CA CYS A 399 -4.93 6.62 -4.18
C CYS A 399 -4.25 5.54 -3.31
N ALA A 400 -3.26 4.85 -3.87
CA ALA A 400 -2.54 3.80 -3.15
C ALA A 400 -1.55 4.36 -2.12
N HIS A 401 -0.93 5.50 -2.42
CA HIS A 401 0.03 6.18 -1.53
C HIS A 401 -0.66 6.81 -0.31
N GLU A 402 -1.75 7.56 -0.53
CA GLU A 402 -2.55 8.22 0.50
C GLU A 402 -3.31 7.20 1.39
N ARG A 403 -3.35 5.91 1.02
CA ARG A 403 -3.99 4.87 1.82
C ARG A 403 -3.37 4.73 3.21
N ALA A 404 -2.06 4.93 3.37
CA ALA A 404 -1.43 4.91 4.69
C ALA A 404 -2.02 5.98 5.62
N VAL A 405 -2.26 7.19 5.10
CA VAL A 405 -2.94 8.27 5.83
C VAL A 405 -4.35 7.84 6.21
N LYS A 406 -5.11 7.30 5.25
CA LYS A 406 -6.50 6.87 5.49
C LYS A 406 -6.62 5.75 6.53
N LEU A 407 -5.71 4.77 6.50
CA LEU A 407 -5.64 3.71 7.51
C LEU A 407 -5.25 4.24 8.89
N PHE A 408 -4.36 5.22 8.97
CA PHE A 408 -4.00 5.86 10.24
C PHE A 408 -5.17 6.70 10.79
N THR A 409 -5.84 7.49 9.96
CA THR A 409 -7.05 8.25 10.36
C THR A 409 -8.19 7.32 10.78
N ASP A 410 -8.38 6.19 10.10
CA ASP A 410 -9.36 5.17 10.49
C ASP A 410 -9.05 4.59 11.89
N SER A 411 -7.78 4.38 12.23
CA SER A 411 -7.36 3.95 13.57
C SER A 411 -7.60 4.98 14.69
N LEU A 412 -7.66 6.28 14.35
CA LEU A 412 -8.01 7.34 15.31
C LEU A 412 -9.52 7.37 15.60
N VAL A 413 -10.35 7.04 14.60
CA VAL A 413 -11.82 7.12 14.71
C VAL A 413 -12.40 5.79 15.22
N ASN A 414 -12.06 4.67 14.59
CA ASN A 414 -12.67 3.36 14.82
C ASN A 414 -11.96 2.54 15.91
N THR A 415 -11.73 3.16 17.07
CA THR A 415 -11.02 2.59 18.24
C THR A 415 -11.60 1.27 18.76
N SER A 416 -12.92 1.07 18.65
CA SER A 416 -13.59 -0.18 19.01
C SER A 416 -13.38 -1.32 18.01
N GLN A 417 -12.82 -1.02 16.83
CA GLN A 417 -12.59 -1.97 15.74
C GLN A 417 -11.13 -1.90 15.24
N PRO A 418 -10.14 -2.15 16.12
CA PRO A 418 -8.72 -2.01 15.78
C PRO A 418 -8.32 -2.91 14.61
N ILE A 419 -7.51 -2.38 13.70
CA ILE A 419 -6.97 -3.12 12.56
C ILE A 419 -5.75 -3.92 13.02
N ILE A 420 -5.75 -5.25 12.87
CA ILE A 420 -4.68 -6.13 13.37
C ILE A 420 -3.71 -6.53 12.26
N GLY A 421 -2.42 -6.28 12.46
CA GLY A 421 -1.32 -6.76 11.63
C GLY A 421 -0.60 -7.97 12.23
N TYR A 422 -0.21 -8.93 11.40
CA TYR A 422 0.36 -10.23 11.80
C TYR A 422 1.80 -10.42 11.30
N ARG A 423 2.72 -10.76 12.20
CA ARG A 423 4.16 -10.86 11.94
C ARG A 423 4.48 -12.08 11.07
N CYS A 424 4.88 -11.81 9.83
CA CYS A 424 5.08 -12.81 8.79
C CYS A 424 6.44 -12.67 8.09
N ARG A 425 6.81 -13.63 7.24
CA ARG A 425 8.04 -13.58 6.44
C ARG A 425 7.89 -12.62 5.25
N ASP A 426 6.75 -12.71 4.58
CA ASP A 426 6.40 -12.04 3.33
C ASP A 426 4.87 -12.19 3.10
N ASP A 427 4.31 -11.43 2.15
CA ASP A 427 2.87 -11.49 1.83
C ASP A 427 2.45 -12.85 1.24
N SER A 428 3.34 -13.58 0.54
CA SER A 428 3.03 -14.92 0.02
C SER A 428 2.75 -15.91 1.15
N THR A 429 3.58 -15.88 2.20
CA THR A 429 3.40 -16.68 3.42
C THR A 429 2.17 -16.23 4.20
N PHE A 430 1.83 -14.93 4.16
CA PHE A 430 0.63 -14.39 4.79
C PHE A 430 -0.66 -14.84 4.07
N ASN A 431 -0.69 -14.78 2.73
CA ASN A 431 -1.82 -15.21 1.88
C ASN A 431 -2.10 -16.72 1.99
N LYS A 432 -1.13 -17.52 2.43
CA LYS A 432 -1.31 -18.94 2.78
C LYS A 432 -2.00 -19.14 4.14
N GLY A 433 -2.33 -18.07 4.87
CA GLY A 433 -2.95 -18.09 6.19
C GLY A 433 -2.03 -18.52 7.33
N LEU A 434 -0.73 -18.69 7.07
CA LEU A 434 0.22 -19.33 7.99
C LEU A 434 0.66 -18.44 9.18
N CYS A 435 0.35 -17.15 9.14
CA CYS A 435 0.90 -16.15 10.06
C CYS A 435 -0.09 -15.59 11.10
N LEU A 436 -1.35 -16.03 11.13
CA LEU A 436 -2.41 -15.51 12.00
C LEU A 436 -2.27 -15.87 13.51
N ASP A 437 -1.07 -15.93 14.07
CA ASP A 437 -0.83 -16.16 15.51
C ASP A 437 -0.43 -14.86 16.21
N CYS A 438 -1.09 -14.56 17.33
CA CYS A 438 -0.78 -13.40 18.17
C CYS A 438 0.19 -13.72 19.31
N LYS A 439 0.42 -15.00 19.63
CA LYS A 439 1.33 -15.41 20.71
C LYS A 439 2.74 -14.85 20.53
N GLN A 440 3.44 -14.56 21.63
CA GLN A 440 4.82 -14.03 21.62
C GLN A 440 4.96 -12.74 20.79
N MET A 441 4.05 -11.77 20.97
CA MET A 441 4.07 -10.47 20.28
C MET A 441 4.03 -10.59 18.75
N ARG A 442 3.39 -11.64 18.21
CA ARG A 442 3.32 -11.88 16.76
C ARG A 442 2.16 -11.17 16.05
N CYS A 443 1.35 -10.40 16.77
CA CYS A 443 0.41 -9.45 16.15
C CYS A 443 0.41 -8.11 16.91
N ASN A 444 0.05 -7.02 16.23
CA ASN A 444 -0.02 -5.67 16.79
C ASN A 444 -1.13 -4.85 16.08
N THR A 445 -1.61 -3.79 16.72
CA THR A 445 -2.62 -2.87 16.17
C THR A 445 -1.97 -1.89 15.20
N LEU A 446 -2.55 -1.71 14.01
CA LEU A 446 -2.13 -0.70 13.05
C LEU A 446 -2.56 0.70 13.49
N GLY A 447 -1.68 1.68 13.32
CA GLY A 447 -1.98 3.10 13.48
C GLY A 447 -1.78 3.61 14.91
N TYR A 448 -2.73 4.40 15.42
CA TYR A 448 -2.49 5.17 16.64
C TYR A 448 -2.25 4.29 17.87
N ASP A 449 -3.12 3.32 18.13
CA ASP A 449 -3.06 2.42 19.30
C ASP A 449 -2.08 1.24 19.12
N VAL A 450 -1.01 1.41 18.32
CA VAL A 450 0.09 0.45 18.15
C VAL A 450 0.88 0.28 19.46
N ARG A 451 1.11 -0.97 19.87
CA ARG A 451 1.96 -1.28 21.02
C ARG A 451 3.43 -1.04 20.66
N HIS A 452 4.13 -0.24 21.45
CA HIS A 452 5.56 0.02 21.25
C HIS A 452 6.38 -1.28 21.43
N GLU A 453 7.30 -1.54 20.50
CA GLU A 453 8.20 -2.70 20.50
C GLU A 453 9.65 -2.25 20.27
N ARG A 454 10.62 -2.98 20.81
CA ARG A 454 12.05 -2.71 20.58
C ARG A 454 12.46 -3.18 19.18
N ALA A 455 13.33 -2.42 18.50
CA ALA A 455 13.85 -2.79 17.19
C ALA A 455 14.57 -4.16 17.27
N GLY A 456 13.99 -5.17 16.62
CA GLY A 456 14.57 -6.51 16.54
C GLY A 456 15.59 -6.61 15.40
N ARG A 457 16.72 -7.29 15.62
CA ARG A 457 17.77 -7.50 14.59
C ARG A 457 17.27 -8.22 13.32
N ASN A 458 16.08 -8.81 13.38
CA ASN A 458 15.34 -9.37 12.25
C ASN A 458 13.89 -8.84 12.28
N ALA A 459 13.72 -7.54 12.06
CA ALA A 459 12.42 -6.87 12.05
C ALA A 459 11.52 -7.39 10.91
N ARG A 460 10.73 -8.43 11.22
CA ARG A 460 9.73 -8.98 10.31
C ARG A 460 8.47 -8.12 10.35
N GLY A 461 8.07 -7.64 9.18
CA GLY A 461 6.89 -6.79 8.99
C GLY A 461 5.58 -7.45 9.40
N LEU A 462 4.60 -6.60 9.69
CA LEU A 462 3.23 -6.97 10.02
C LEU A 462 2.35 -6.91 8.77
N TYR A 463 1.80 -8.06 8.38
CA TYR A 463 0.94 -8.20 7.20
C TYR A 463 -0.52 -8.34 7.61
N LEU A 464 -1.40 -7.77 6.78
CA LEU A 464 -2.85 -7.77 6.94
C LEU A 464 -3.51 -7.56 5.58
N LYS A 465 -4.81 -7.85 5.46
CA LYS A 465 -5.65 -7.29 4.38
C LYS A 465 -6.50 -6.14 4.94
N SER A 466 -7.11 -5.35 4.05
CA SER A 466 -8.05 -4.29 4.41
C SER A 466 -9.23 -4.22 3.44
N GLY A 467 -10.31 -3.55 3.85
CA GLY A 467 -11.40 -3.19 2.96
C GLY A 467 -10.98 -2.17 1.88
N PRO A 468 -11.76 -2.04 0.79
CA PRO A 468 -11.55 -1.00 -0.22
C PRO A 468 -11.90 0.40 0.30
N GLU A 469 -12.88 0.49 1.20
CA GLU A 469 -13.50 1.70 1.76
C GLU A 469 -13.51 1.62 3.30
N ALA A 470 -13.80 2.74 3.97
CA ALA A 470 -13.77 2.83 5.43
C ALA A 470 -15.11 2.36 6.05
N PRO A 471 -15.12 1.74 7.25
CA PRO A 471 -13.96 1.33 8.05
C PRO A 471 -13.16 0.21 7.36
N TYR A 472 -11.84 0.33 7.36
CA TYR A 472 -10.97 -0.54 6.54
C TYR A 472 -10.70 -1.91 7.17
N ARG A 473 -11.24 -2.20 8.35
CA ARG A 473 -11.08 -3.47 9.06
C ARG A 473 -11.66 -4.65 8.25
N VAL A 474 -10.96 -5.78 8.31
CA VAL A 474 -11.46 -7.09 7.90
C VAL A 474 -11.08 -8.15 8.95
N PHE A 475 -11.83 -9.24 8.98
CA PHE A 475 -11.59 -10.42 9.80
C PHE A 475 -10.81 -11.46 8.97
N HIS A 476 -9.77 -12.04 9.55
CA HIS A 476 -8.83 -12.93 8.89
C HIS A 476 -9.09 -14.38 9.31
N TYR A 477 -9.26 -15.28 8.33
CA TYR A 477 -9.50 -16.69 8.57
C TYR A 477 -8.47 -17.54 7.81
N GLN A 478 -7.65 -18.31 8.54
CA GLN A 478 -6.91 -19.42 7.92
C GLN A 478 -7.90 -20.54 7.67
N ILE A 479 -8.08 -20.92 6.41
CA ILE A 479 -8.79 -22.14 6.01
C ILE A 479 -7.72 -23.19 5.72
N ARG A 480 -7.75 -24.32 6.44
CA ARG A 480 -6.87 -25.48 6.19
C ARG A 480 -7.69 -26.73 5.91
N VAL A 481 -7.74 -27.14 4.65
CA VAL A 481 -8.43 -28.36 4.20
C VAL A 481 -7.49 -29.55 4.37
N GLN A 482 -8.00 -30.69 4.86
CA GLN A 482 -7.27 -31.95 4.89
C GLN A 482 -7.94 -32.95 3.93
N LEU A 483 -7.18 -33.48 2.98
CA LEU A 483 -7.62 -34.50 2.03
C LEU A 483 -7.24 -35.90 2.53
N THR A 484 -7.92 -36.94 2.07
CA THR A 484 -7.44 -38.33 2.25
C THR A 484 -6.34 -38.71 1.29
N ASP A 485 -6.34 -38.14 0.09
CA ASP A 485 -5.55 -38.65 -1.04
C ASP A 485 -4.40 -37.71 -1.42
N LEU A 486 -3.35 -38.28 -2.00
CA LEU A 486 -2.23 -37.49 -2.54
C LEU A 486 -2.57 -37.07 -3.97
N MET A 487 -3.00 -35.83 -4.14
CA MET A 487 -3.04 -35.21 -5.47
C MET A 487 -1.67 -34.64 -5.82
N GLU A 488 -1.27 -34.82 -7.08
CA GLU A 488 -0.18 -34.07 -7.71
C GLU A 488 -0.44 -32.55 -7.63
N PRO A 489 0.60 -31.70 -7.68
CA PRO A 489 0.47 -30.27 -7.45
C PRO A 489 -0.38 -29.56 -8.51
N VAL A 490 -1.67 -29.40 -8.20
CA VAL A 490 -2.65 -28.58 -8.93
C VAL A 490 -3.09 -27.43 -8.01
N GLU A 491 -3.21 -26.22 -8.55
CA GLU A 491 -3.79 -25.08 -7.81
C GLU A 491 -5.31 -25.24 -7.69
N ILE A 492 -5.76 -25.95 -6.64
CA ILE A 492 -7.18 -26.21 -6.40
C ILE A 492 -7.88 -24.86 -6.10
N SER A 493 -8.68 -24.41 -7.07
CA SER A 493 -9.50 -23.20 -6.96
C SER A 493 -10.87 -23.53 -6.40
N LEU A 494 -11.12 -23.15 -5.14
CA LEU A 494 -12.42 -23.30 -4.50
C LEU A 494 -13.17 -21.96 -4.46
N LEU A 495 -14.50 -22.03 -4.45
CA LEU A 495 -15.32 -21.02 -3.82
C LEU A 495 -15.58 -21.44 -2.37
N VAL A 496 -15.54 -20.46 -1.46
CA VAL A 496 -15.78 -20.67 -0.03
C VAL A 496 -16.85 -19.70 0.45
N SER A 497 -17.92 -20.25 1.01
CA SER A 497 -18.98 -19.51 1.72
C SER A 497 -18.88 -19.81 3.22
N LEU A 498 -18.51 -18.82 4.04
CA LEU A 498 -18.45 -18.96 5.51
C LEU A 498 -19.80 -18.53 6.11
N ILE A 499 -20.34 -19.32 7.05
CA ILE A 499 -21.63 -19.06 7.71
C ILE A 499 -21.40 -18.99 9.23
N GLY A 500 -21.98 -17.98 9.88
CA GLY A 500 -21.92 -17.80 11.33
C GLY A 500 -23.16 -17.14 11.91
N THR A 501 -23.19 -17.00 13.24
CA THR A 501 -24.38 -16.56 14.01
C THR A 501 -24.86 -15.13 13.72
N ARG A 502 -24.07 -14.29 13.03
CA ARG A 502 -24.45 -12.91 12.65
C ARG A 502 -24.48 -12.66 11.14
N GLY A 503 -24.23 -13.68 10.31
CA GLY A 503 -24.30 -13.55 8.85
C GLY A 503 -23.50 -14.60 8.09
N LEU A 504 -23.45 -14.43 6.77
CA LEU A 504 -22.70 -15.29 5.86
C LEU A 504 -21.91 -14.47 4.84
N THR A 505 -20.87 -15.05 4.25
CA THR A 505 -20.17 -14.45 3.11
C THR A 505 -20.85 -14.80 1.80
N ARG A 506 -20.67 -13.94 0.79
CA ARG A 506 -20.75 -14.40 -0.61
C ARG A 506 -19.60 -15.37 -0.88
N ASP A 507 -19.67 -16.06 -2.02
CA ASP A 507 -18.64 -17.02 -2.43
C ASP A 507 -17.28 -16.36 -2.67
N LEU A 508 -16.35 -16.61 -1.74
CA LEU A 508 -14.98 -16.11 -1.81
C LEU A 508 -14.16 -17.04 -2.70
N PRO A 509 -13.54 -16.55 -3.80
CA PRO A 509 -12.56 -17.35 -4.54
C PRO A 509 -11.30 -17.53 -3.70
N VAL A 510 -10.92 -18.78 -3.44
CA VAL A 510 -9.79 -19.17 -2.60
C VAL A 510 -8.93 -20.19 -3.35
N THR A 511 -7.72 -19.79 -3.73
CA THR A 511 -6.68 -20.71 -4.19
C THR A 511 -6.09 -21.44 -2.99
N LEU A 512 -6.08 -22.77 -3.05
CA LEU A 512 -5.48 -23.63 -2.03
C LEU A 512 -4.00 -23.90 -2.32
N TYR A 513 -3.13 -23.56 -1.36
CA TYR A 513 -1.70 -23.87 -1.44
C TYR A 513 -1.34 -25.08 -0.58
N GLN A 514 -0.51 -25.98 -1.10
CA GLN A 514 -0.05 -27.14 -0.33
C GLN A 514 0.74 -26.70 0.91
N ASP A 515 0.48 -27.37 2.05
CA ASP A 515 1.09 -27.09 3.34
C ASP A 515 2.41 -27.85 3.48
N SER A 516 3.51 -27.12 3.70
CA SER A 516 4.85 -27.70 3.86
C SER A 516 5.00 -28.65 5.06
N SER A 517 4.03 -28.68 5.98
CA SER A 517 3.98 -29.62 7.11
C SER A 517 3.18 -30.91 6.83
N SER A 518 2.49 -31.03 5.69
CA SER A 518 1.73 -32.23 5.34
C SER A 518 1.28 -32.20 3.86
N PRO A 519 1.72 -33.13 2.99
CA PRO A 519 1.38 -33.10 1.56
C PRO A 519 -0.12 -33.29 1.27
N LYS A 520 -0.88 -33.86 2.22
CA LYS A 520 -2.35 -34.01 2.16
C LYS A 520 -3.13 -32.83 2.78
N ALA A 521 -2.45 -31.76 3.19
CA ALA A 521 -3.08 -30.57 3.75
C ALA A 521 -2.84 -29.36 2.85
N PHE A 522 -3.88 -28.55 2.69
CA PHE A 522 -3.84 -27.33 1.89
C PHE A 522 -4.33 -26.16 2.75
N THR A 523 -3.77 -24.98 2.55
CA THR A 523 -3.98 -23.80 3.39
C THR A 523 -4.14 -22.53 2.55
N SER A 524 -5.00 -21.63 3.01
CA SER A 524 -5.18 -20.30 2.41
C SER A 524 -5.75 -19.29 3.42
N LEU A 525 -5.69 -18.01 3.06
CA LEU A 525 -6.24 -16.90 3.83
C LEU A 525 -7.55 -16.41 3.18
N ALA A 526 -8.64 -16.42 3.93
CA ALA A 526 -9.82 -15.61 3.62
C ALA A 526 -9.81 -14.32 4.46
N ALA A 527 -10.23 -13.21 3.85
CA ALA A 527 -10.42 -11.92 4.52
C ALA A 527 -11.87 -11.46 4.29
N VAL A 528 -12.57 -11.10 5.37
CA VAL A 528 -14.03 -10.83 5.36
C VAL A 528 -14.31 -9.49 6.00
N ALA A 529 -15.03 -8.59 5.34
CA ALA A 529 -15.38 -7.28 5.90
C ALA A 529 -16.41 -7.36 7.04
N ALA A 530 -17.40 -8.25 6.92
CA ALA A 530 -18.46 -8.43 7.91
C ALA A 530 -18.03 -9.29 9.11
N ASP A 531 -18.52 -8.94 10.30
CA ASP A 531 -18.37 -9.75 11.51
C ASP A 531 -19.44 -10.86 11.56
N LEU A 532 -19.03 -12.09 11.19
CA LEU A 532 -19.91 -13.25 11.09
C LEU A 532 -20.34 -13.82 12.46
N GLY A 533 -19.75 -13.37 13.57
CA GLY A 533 -19.92 -14.03 14.87
C GLY A 533 -19.25 -15.42 14.92
N HIS A 534 -19.84 -16.36 15.66
CA HIS A 534 -19.30 -17.72 15.73
C HIS A 534 -19.65 -18.48 14.46
N LEU A 535 -18.65 -19.06 13.78
CA LEU A 535 -18.89 -19.86 12.59
C LEU A 535 -19.59 -21.18 12.93
N THR A 536 -20.64 -21.50 12.18
CA THR A 536 -21.52 -22.66 12.33
C THR A 536 -21.28 -23.70 11.25
N SER A 537 -21.08 -23.26 10.00
CA SER A 537 -20.71 -24.09 8.87
C SER A 537 -19.86 -23.35 7.81
N ILE A 538 -19.28 -24.13 6.90
CA ILE A 538 -18.54 -23.67 5.73
C ILE A 538 -19.04 -24.47 4.53
N ARG A 539 -19.35 -23.77 3.43
CA ARG A 539 -19.72 -24.38 2.14
C ARG A 539 -18.55 -24.26 1.18
N LEU A 540 -18.24 -25.34 0.48
CA LEU A 540 -17.22 -25.40 -0.57
C LEU A 540 -17.88 -25.73 -1.91
N VAL A 541 -17.47 -25.02 -2.97
CA VAL A 541 -17.72 -25.43 -4.36
C VAL A 541 -16.38 -25.51 -5.06
N TRP A 542 -16.07 -26.65 -5.69
CA TRP A 542 -14.84 -26.75 -6.50
C TRP A 542 -15.09 -26.22 -7.91
N LYS A 543 -14.37 -25.15 -8.30
CA LYS A 543 -14.35 -24.73 -9.70
C LYS A 543 -13.51 -25.72 -10.52
N GLY A 544 -14.20 -26.59 -11.27
CA GLY A 544 -13.57 -27.28 -12.39
C GLY A 544 -13.11 -26.25 -13.44
N GLU A 545 -12.00 -26.54 -14.12
CA GLU A 545 -11.53 -25.69 -15.22
C GLU A 545 -12.58 -25.66 -16.35
N LEU A 546 -12.93 -24.46 -16.80
CA LEU A 546 -13.95 -24.27 -17.82
C LEU A 546 -13.36 -24.20 -19.23
N VAL A 547 -13.96 -25.02 -20.10
CA VAL A 547 -13.87 -24.99 -21.57
C VAL A 547 -12.58 -25.53 -22.22
N TRP A 548 -11.44 -24.84 -22.19
CA TRP A 548 -10.35 -25.17 -23.14
C TRP A 548 -9.64 -26.50 -22.88
N SER A 549 -9.30 -26.83 -21.62
CA SER A 549 -8.68 -28.12 -21.28
C SER A 549 -9.61 -29.29 -21.56
N ASN A 550 -10.91 -29.14 -21.31
CA ASN A 550 -11.93 -30.16 -21.60
C ASN A 550 -12.21 -30.34 -23.10
N TRP A 551 -12.16 -29.26 -23.90
CA TRP A 551 -12.26 -29.38 -25.37
C TRP A 551 -11.04 -30.10 -25.96
N MET A 552 -9.83 -29.71 -25.56
CA MET A 552 -8.60 -30.44 -25.94
C MET A 552 -8.60 -31.89 -25.45
N ARG A 553 -9.17 -32.20 -24.28
CA ARG A 553 -9.34 -33.58 -23.81
C ARG A 553 -10.33 -34.37 -24.67
N ARG A 554 -11.46 -33.79 -25.08
CA ARG A 554 -12.39 -34.43 -26.03
C ARG A 554 -11.74 -34.69 -27.39
N VAL A 555 -11.01 -33.72 -27.95
CA VAL A 555 -10.27 -33.88 -29.22
C VAL A 555 -9.18 -34.96 -29.09
N ARG A 556 -8.49 -35.06 -27.95
CA ARG A 556 -7.50 -36.12 -27.69
C ARG A 556 -8.14 -37.50 -27.53
N ASN A 557 -9.27 -37.60 -26.85
CA ASN A 557 -10.02 -38.85 -26.68
C ASN A 557 -10.66 -39.34 -28.00
N ILE A 558 -10.97 -38.44 -28.95
CA ILE A 558 -11.37 -38.82 -30.32
C ILE A 558 -10.22 -39.55 -31.07
N MET A 559 -8.96 -39.31 -30.70
CA MET A 559 -7.78 -39.98 -31.24
C MET A 559 -7.19 -41.08 -30.33
N SER A 560 -7.87 -41.46 -29.23
CA SER A 560 -7.40 -42.52 -28.33
C SER A 560 -8.56 -43.35 -27.77
N TRP A 561 -8.65 -44.61 -28.23
CA TRP A 561 -9.72 -45.53 -27.81
C TRP A 561 -9.61 -45.90 -26.33
N ASN A 562 -10.76 -45.91 -25.65
CA ASN A 562 -11.02 -46.53 -24.35
C ASN A 562 -10.11 -46.14 -23.17
N GLY A 563 -10.18 -44.87 -22.76
CA GLY A 563 -9.95 -44.48 -21.37
C GLY A 563 -11.29 -44.01 -20.73
N PRO A 564 -11.66 -44.46 -19.51
CA PRO A 564 -12.85 -43.95 -18.83
C PRO A 564 -12.64 -42.47 -18.48
N ASP A 565 -13.67 -41.65 -18.69
CA ASP A 565 -13.62 -40.22 -18.36
C ASP A 565 -13.69 -40.07 -16.84
N GLN A 566 -12.53 -40.09 -16.17
CA GLN A 566 -12.46 -39.88 -14.73
C GLN A 566 -12.90 -38.44 -14.39
N ASP A 567 -14.13 -38.33 -13.91
CA ASP A 567 -14.54 -37.27 -13.00
C ASP A 567 -13.50 -37.22 -11.87
N ARG A 568 -12.76 -36.11 -11.79
CA ARG A 568 -11.85 -35.90 -10.66
C ARG A 568 -12.72 -35.53 -9.47
N GLU A 569 -12.62 -36.27 -8.38
CA GLU A 569 -13.30 -36.01 -7.11
C GLU A 569 -12.28 -35.56 -6.06
N LEU A 570 -12.67 -34.61 -5.20
CA LEU A 570 -11.81 -34.12 -4.12
C LEU A 570 -12.26 -34.72 -2.78
N SER A 571 -11.54 -35.73 -2.31
CA SER A 571 -11.82 -36.44 -1.05
C SER A 571 -11.45 -35.60 0.19
N VAL A 572 -12.36 -34.76 0.67
CA VAL A 572 -12.14 -33.90 1.85
C VAL A 572 -12.46 -34.67 3.13
N TRP A 573 -11.45 -34.89 3.98
CA TRP A 573 -11.66 -35.52 5.29
C TRP A 573 -12.28 -34.55 6.30
N ARG A 574 -11.67 -33.36 6.47
CA ARG A 574 -12.11 -32.33 7.41
C ARG A 574 -11.43 -30.99 7.13
N ILE A 575 -12.05 -29.92 7.59
CA ILE A 575 -11.54 -28.55 7.44
C ILE A 575 -11.24 -27.98 8.84
N ARG A 576 -10.10 -27.32 9.00
CA ARG A 576 -9.77 -26.52 10.18
C ARG A 576 -9.82 -25.05 9.82
N ILE A 577 -10.58 -24.26 10.57
CA ILE A 577 -10.54 -22.79 10.47
C ILE A 577 -9.85 -22.21 11.69
N LYS A 578 -8.99 -21.21 11.51
CA LYS A 578 -8.53 -20.34 12.61
C LYS A 578 -8.90 -18.89 12.30
N SER A 579 -9.61 -18.24 13.22
CA SER A 579 -9.79 -16.78 13.20
C SER A 579 -8.53 -16.10 13.75
N GLY A 580 -8.08 -15.03 13.09
CA GLY A 580 -7.00 -14.18 13.57
C GLY A 580 -7.43 -13.33 14.77
N GLU A 581 -8.59 -12.68 14.68
CA GLU A 581 -9.02 -11.66 15.63
C GLU A 581 -9.45 -12.27 16.98
N SER A 582 -10.13 -13.42 16.97
CA SER A 582 -10.51 -14.15 18.20
C SER A 582 -9.47 -15.20 18.63
N GLN A 583 -8.48 -15.49 17.78
CA GLN A 583 -7.55 -16.64 17.90
C GLN A 583 -8.23 -18.03 17.97
N GLU A 584 -9.56 -18.12 17.84
CA GLU A 584 -10.34 -19.37 17.93
C GLU A 584 -9.93 -20.37 16.83
N LYS A 585 -9.85 -21.66 17.20
CA LYS A 585 -9.58 -22.79 16.28
C LYS A 585 -10.79 -23.71 16.25
N MET A 586 -11.37 -23.86 15.06
CA MET A 586 -12.60 -24.59 14.81
C MET A 586 -12.34 -25.75 13.83
N TRP A 587 -13.11 -26.82 13.94
CA TRP A 587 -13.11 -27.96 13.01
C TRP A 587 -14.49 -28.09 12.37
N PHE A 588 -14.52 -28.43 11.09
CA PHE A 588 -15.72 -28.66 10.30
C PHE A 588 -15.62 -30.00 9.57
N CYS A 589 -16.72 -30.75 9.57
CA CYS A 589 -16.81 -32.13 9.10
C CYS A 589 -18.00 -32.27 8.15
N GLY A 590 -17.96 -33.24 7.23
CA GLY A 590 -19.12 -33.58 6.40
C GLY A 590 -20.30 -34.08 7.24
N VAL A 591 -21.51 -34.07 6.66
CA VAL A 591 -22.77 -34.41 7.35
C VAL A 591 -22.74 -35.80 8.02
N SER A 592 -22.03 -36.76 7.43
CA SER A 592 -21.87 -38.13 7.93
C SER A 592 -20.68 -38.33 8.88
N ALA A 593 -19.91 -37.28 9.16
CA ALA A 593 -18.59 -37.31 9.83
C ALA A 593 -17.51 -38.23 9.19
N LYS A 594 -17.78 -38.76 7.98
CA LYS A 594 -16.82 -39.49 7.14
C LYS A 594 -16.11 -38.53 6.19
N VAL A 595 -15.25 -39.08 5.33
CA VAL A 595 -14.70 -38.38 4.16
C VAL A 595 -15.86 -37.94 3.26
N THR A 596 -15.83 -36.69 2.80
CA THR A 596 -16.80 -36.15 1.85
C THR A 596 -16.14 -36.00 0.49
N LEU A 597 -16.74 -36.63 -0.54
CA LEU A 597 -16.33 -36.44 -1.93
C LEU A 597 -16.94 -35.13 -2.43
N LEU A 598 -16.12 -34.24 -2.98
CA LEU A 598 -16.56 -33.00 -3.61
C LEU A 598 -16.28 -33.09 -5.12
N LYS A 599 -17.33 -33.19 -5.94
CA LYS A 599 -17.20 -33.17 -7.41
C LYS A 599 -16.97 -31.74 -7.91
N ALA A 600 -16.52 -31.61 -9.16
CA ALA A 600 -16.43 -30.30 -9.82
C ALA A 600 -17.83 -29.67 -9.97
N SER A 601 -17.95 -28.40 -9.61
CA SER A 601 -19.18 -27.59 -9.57
C SER A 601 -20.28 -28.03 -8.59
N GLU A 602 -20.03 -29.04 -7.76
CA GLU A 602 -20.94 -29.45 -6.68
C GLU A 602 -20.74 -28.58 -5.42
N GLU A 603 -21.81 -28.26 -4.71
CA GLU A 603 -21.76 -27.55 -3.42
C GLU A 603 -21.86 -28.52 -2.24
N GLN A 604 -20.91 -28.44 -1.31
CA GLN A 604 -20.91 -29.23 -0.08
C GLN A 604 -20.80 -28.38 1.18
N GLU A 605 -21.77 -28.50 2.09
CA GLU A 605 -21.69 -27.95 3.45
C GLU A 605 -20.89 -28.88 4.39
N PHE A 606 -20.02 -28.29 5.19
CA PHE A 606 -19.35 -28.92 6.33
C PHE A 606 -19.75 -28.18 7.62
N ARG A 607 -20.21 -28.92 8.63
CA ARG A 607 -20.72 -28.37 9.90
C ARG A 607 -19.71 -28.48 11.03
N ARG A 608 -19.78 -27.56 11.99
CA ARG A 608 -18.86 -27.48 13.14
C ARG A 608 -18.86 -28.79 13.95
N CYS A 609 -17.68 -29.39 14.16
CA CYS A 609 -17.49 -30.67 14.84
C CYS A 609 -16.44 -30.58 15.97
N ARG A 610 -16.47 -31.54 16.91
CA ARG A 610 -15.49 -31.62 18.02
C ARG A 610 -14.11 -32.04 17.49
N SER A 611 -13.04 -31.60 18.17
CA SER A 611 -11.68 -32.04 17.82
C SER A 611 -11.43 -33.48 18.27
N SER A 612 -10.87 -34.29 17.36
CA SER A 612 -10.60 -35.72 17.59
C SER A 612 -9.63 -35.99 18.75
N SER A 613 -8.88 -34.99 19.22
CA SER A 613 -7.99 -35.09 20.39
C SER A 613 -8.72 -35.30 21.73
N THR A 614 -10.04 -35.15 21.78
CA THR A 614 -10.87 -35.47 22.97
C THR A 614 -11.65 -36.78 22.81
N ALA A 615 -11.65 -37.40 21.62
CA ALA A 615 -12.43 -38.60 21.34
C ALA A 615 -11.82 -39.89 21.93
N SER A 616 -10.51 -39.91 22.25
CA SER A 616 -9.87 -41.03 22.94
C SER A 616 -10.20 -41.08 24.43
N ALA A 617 -10.42 -39.92 25.08
CA ALA A 617 -10.75 -39.83 26.50
C ALA A 617 -12.10 -40.50 26.84
N GLN A 618 -13.07 -40.43 25.92
CA GLN A 618 -14.37 -41.12 26.06
C GLN A 618 -14.38 -42.58 25.58
N ARG A 619 -13.22 -43.17 25.26
CA ARG A 619 -13.11 -44.62 24.99
C ARG A 619 -12.60 -45.44 26.17
N THR A 620 -11.88 -44.85 27.11
CA THR A 620 -11.37 -45.56 28.30
C THR A 620 -12.36 -45.60 29.47
N GLU A 621 -13.44 -44.82 29.43
CA GLU A 621 -14.43 -44.74 30.52
C GLU A 621 -15.62 -45.72 30.33
N THR A 622 -15.85 -46.21 29.10
CA THR A 622 -16.86 -47.23 28.78
C THR A 622 -16.35 -48.67 28.95
N ASP A 623 -15.08 -48.94 28.65
CA ASP A 623 -14.50 -50.29 28.77
C ASP A 623 -14.17 -50.70 30.23
N MET A 624 -14.36 -49.80 31.22
CA MET A 624 -14.27 -50.12 32.66
C MET A 624 -15.62 -50.45 33.32
N LYS A 625 -16.72 -50.59 32.56
CA LYS A 625 -18.06 -50.90 33.11
C LYS A 625 -18.65 -52.26 32.68
N THR A 626 -17.88 -53.10 31.99
CA THR A 626 -18.30 -54.43 31.53
C THR A 626 -17.73 -55.60 32.36
N HIS A 627 -16.92 -55.32 33.38
CA HIS A 627 -16.41 -56.31 34.33
C HIS A 627 -16.68 -55.91 35.80
N SER A 628 -17.94 -56.03 36.20
CA SER A 628 -18.32 -56.18 37.61
C SER A 628 -19.23 -57.40 37.73
N HIS A 629 -18.83 -58.37 38.56
CA HIS A 629 -19.33 -59.74 38.54
C HIS A 629 -20.83 -59.88 38.81
N SER A 630 -21.46 -60.85 38.15
CA SER A 630 -22.55 -61.59 38.76
C SER A 630 -21.99 -62.53 39.83
N THR A 631 -22.57 -62.51 41.02
CA THR A 631 -22.40 -63.57 42.03
C THR A 631 -23.66 -63.61 42.88
N GLN A 632 -24.25 -64.79 43.07
CA GLN A 632 -25.48 -64.94 43.84
C GLN A 632 -25.20 -65.07 45.35
N SER A 633 -26.24 -64.82 46.14
CA SER A 633 -26.26 -64.79 47.60
C SER A 633 -25.75 -66.06 48.27
N PHE A 634 -25.21 -65.90 49.48
CA PHE A 634 -25.43 -66.86 50.57
C PHE A 634 -25.48 -66.13 51.92
N TYR A 635 -26.53 -66.43 52.69
CA TYR A 635 -26.92 -65.86 54.00
C TYR A 635 -27.34 -64.39 54.01
#